data_AF-A0A1V6NI82-F1
#
_entry.id   AF-A0A1V6NI82-F1
#
_cell.length_a   1.000
_cell.length_b   1.000
_cell.length_c   1.000
_cell.angle_alpha   90.00
_cell.angle_beta   90.00
_cell.angle_gamma   90.00
#
_symmetry.space_group_name_H-M   'P 1'
#
loop_
_entity.id
_entity.type
_entity.pdbx_description
1 polymer ?
#
loop_
_entity_poly.entity_id
_entity_poly.type
_entity_poly.pdbx_seq_one_letter_code
_entity_poly.pdbx_strand_id
1 'polypeptide(L)'
;MPPRSNAKQHEYKTLPPKNSHREIPYKVGSIWTKQLNNAFTESLVVPGPQSDDFDPTFTPPQNTGPYEDFTPVFLKQAQLYVIADIYGIERLCQRVLFKLYQTLRTFKLYDTGVNSIIGLLQFVYLNTPPNHNGKLDALRNLAIRYIVSVLGQIGGNERFQKLLEVGGPFVSDFWNIIWSVA
;
A
#
# COMPACT_ATOMS: atom_id res chain seq x y z
N MET A 1 69.39 20.41 49.84
CA MET A 1 68.70 21.53 49.17
C MET A 1 67.41 21.00 48.53
N PRO A 2 66.23 21.44 48.99
CA PRO A 2 64.88 21.12 48.45
C PRO A 2 64.48 22.15 47.35
N PRO A 3 63.33 22.08 46.61
CA PRO A 3 62.03 21.55 47.07
C PRO A 3 61.04 20.90 46.06
N ARG A 4 59.94 20.40 46.67
CA ARG A 4 58.52 20.39 46.25
C ARG A 4 58.10 19.54 45.03
N SER A 5 57.28 18.51 45.25
CA SER A 5 55.81 18.58 45.43
C SER A 5 55.08 19.01 44.15
N ASN A 6 54.31 18.10 43.55
CA ASN A 6 52.87 18.13 43.75
C ASN A 6 52.17 16.98 43.01
N ALA A 7 51.17 16.43 43.69
CA ALA A 7 50.03 15.80 43.05
C ALA A 7 49.36 16.79 42.10
N LYS A 8 48.87 16.31 40.95
CA LYS A 8 47.59 16.73 40.35
C LYS A 8 47.30 15.92 39.09
N GLN A 9 46.31 15.04 39.23
CA GLN A 9 45.17 14.90 38.32
C GLN A 9 45.47 15.08 36.82
N HIS A 10 45.60 13.97 36.11
CA HIS A 10 45.09 13.89 34.74
C HIS A 10 43.87 12.96 34.75
N GLU A 11 42.75 13.57 35.10
CA GLU A 11 41.52 13.54 34.31
C GLU A 11 41.29 12.21 33.56
N TYR A 12 40.58 11.28 34.20
CA TYR A 12 39.89 10.22 33.48
C TYR A 12 38.88 10.89 32.53
N LYS A 13 39.29 11.14 31.29
CA LYS A 13 38.34 11.38 30.21
C LYS A 13 37.54 10.11 30.04
N THR A 14 36.37 10.06 30.68
CA THR A 14 35.33 9.09 30.41
C THR A 14 35.01 9.22 28.92
N LEU A 15 35.47 8.27 28.12
CA LEU A 15 35.03 8.16 26.73
C LEU A 15 33.50 8.01 26.75
N PRO A 16 32.76 8.76 25.91
CA PRO A 16 31.33 8.57 25.79
C PRO A 16 31.05 7.13 25.34
N PRO A 17 29.91 6.54 25.74
CA PRO A 17 29.60 5.16 25.42
C PRO A 17 29.67 4.97 23.91
N LYS A 18 30.40 3.93 23.50
CA LYS A 18 30.59 3.54 22.11
C LYS A 18 29.22 3.16 21.56
N ASN A 19 28.48 4.14 21.03
CA ASN A 19 27.25 3.89 20.30
C ASN A 19 27.62 2.91 19.19
N SER A 20 27.14 1.68 19.31
CA SER A 20 27.27 0.66 18.30
C SER A 20 26.40 1.10 17.13
N HIS A 21 26.93 1.99 16.30
CA HIS A 21 26.35 2.41 15.03
C HIS A 21 26.37 1.18 14.13
N ARG A 22 25.33 0.34 14.23
CA ARG A 22 25.11 -0.76 13.30
C ARG A 22 24.81 -0.13 11.95
N GLU A 23 25.73 -0.28 11.00
CA GLU A 23 25.48 0.05 9.60
C GLU A 23 24.30 -0.80 9.11
N ILE A 24 23.29 -0.15 8.52
CA ILE A 24 22.20 -0.85 7.84
C ILE A 24 22.77 -1.34 6.51
N PRO A 25 22.84 -2.65 6.26
CA PRO A 25 23.47 -3.17 5.04
C PRO A 25 22.69 -2.72 3.81
N TYR A 26 23.40 -2.26 2.79
CA TYR A 26 22.80 -1.96 1.49
C TYR A 26 22.19 -3.23 0.89
N LYS A 27 20.88 -3.22 0.65
CA LYS A 27 20.19 -4.28 -0.09
C LYS A 27 20.09 -3.87 -1.56
N VAL A 28 20.74 -4.62 -2.43
CA VAL A 28 20.53 -4.53 -3.89
C VAL A 28 19.14 -5.11 -4.19
N GLY A 29 18.12 -4.25 -4.24
CA GLY A 29 16.77 -4.61 -4.69
C GLY A 29 16.46 -3.88 -5.99
N SER A 30 16.47 -4.59 -7.12
CA SER A 30 15.97 -4.03 -8.37
C SER A 30 14.45 -4.15 -8.37
N ILE A 31 13.74 -3.04 -8.19
CA ILE A 31 12.28 -3.02 -8.30
C ILE A 31 11.92 -3.10 -9.79
N TRP A 32 11.78 -4.32 -10.34
CA TRP A 32 11.44 -4.49 -11.75
C TRP A 32 9.95 -4.23 -11.97
N THR A 33 9.63 -3.52 -13.05
CA THR A 33 8.25 -3.20 -13.46
C THR A 33 7.37 -4.45 -13.64
N LYS A 34 7.96 -5.59 -14.01
CA LYS A 34 7.23 -6.86 -14.13
C LYS A 34 6.82 -7.44 -12.77
N GLN A 35 7.70 -7.42 -11.78
CA GLN A 35 7.40 -7.90 -10.42
C GLN A 35 6.32 -7.04 -9.78
N LEU A 36 6.41 -5.73 -9.96
CA LEU A 36 5.37 -4.80 -9.56
C LEU A 36 4.04 -5.12 -10.23
N ASN A 37 4.01 -5.27 -11.56
CA ASN A 37 2.78 -5.60 -12.30
C ASN A 37 2.10 -6.89 -11.78
N ASN A 38 2.91 -7.89 -11.42
CA ASN A 38 2.43 -9.15 -10.88
C ASN A 38 1.94 -9.05 -9.43
N ALA A 39 2.37 -8.05 -8.66
CA ALA A 39 2.01 -7.86 -7.25
C ALA A 39 0.50 -7.82 -6.98
N PHE A 40 -0.29 -7.44 -7.99
CA PHE A 40 -1.74 -7.44 -7.93
C PHE A 40 -2.33 -8.78 -8.35
N THR A 41 -1.88 -9.37 -9.46
CA THR A 41 -2.44 -10.60 -10.04
C THR A 41 -2.07 -11.86 -9.27
N GLU A 42 -0.87 -11.89 -8.67
CA GLU A 42 -0.36 -13.02 -7.88
C GLU A 42 -0.74 -12.91 -6.39
N SER A 43 -1.44 -11.85 -5.98
CA SER A 43 -1.77 -11.65 -4.58
C SER A 43 -3.00 -12.44 -4.14
N LEU A 44 -2.83 -13.22 -3.08
CA LEU A 44 -3.87 -13.98 -2.38
C LEU A 44 -4.85 -13.10 -1.59
N VAL A 45 -5.01 -11.79 -1.89
CA VAL A 45 -5.93 -10.90 -1.14
C VAL A 45 -7.38 -11.39 -1.24
N VAL A 46 -7.71 -11.99 -2.38
CA VAL A 46 -9.01 -12.62 -2.57
C VAL A 46 -8.84 -14.12 -2.35
N PRO A 47 -9.55 -14.74 -1.39
CA PRO A 47 -9.61 -16.19 -1.30
C PRO A 47 -10.00 -16.74 -2.66
N GLY A 48 -9.27 -17.77 -3.13
CA GLY A 48 -9.71 -18.55 -4.29
C GLY A 48 -11.16 -19.02 -4.08
N PRO A 49 -11.92 -19.30 -5.15
CA PRO A 49 -13.34 -19.58 -5.07
C PRO A 49 -13.58 -20.83 -4.20
N GLN A 50 -13.89 -20.62 -2.93
CA GLN A 50 -14.19 -21.67 -1.95
C GLN A 50 -15.60 -21.39 -1.40
N SER A 51 -16.60 -21.39 -2.27
CA SER A 51 -18.03 -21.55 -1.94
C SER A 51 -18.88 -21.26 -3.18
N ASP A 52 -20.00 -21.96 -3.34
CA ASP A 52 -21.00 -21.88 -4.43
C ASP A 52 -21.62 -20.49 -4.73
N ASP A 53 -21.06 -19.40 -4.19
CA ASP A 53 -21.57 -18.02 -4.25
C ASP A 53 -20.72 -17.07 -5.11
N PHE A 54 -19.58 -17.57 -5.63
CA PHE A 54 -18.80 -16.86 -6.65
C PHE A 54 -19.48 -17.07 -7.99
N ASP A 55 -19.86 -15.98 -8.66
CA ASP A 55 -20.30 -16.03 -10.04
C ASP A 55 -19.07 -16.00 -10.95
N PRO A 56 -18.61 -17.15 -11.49
CA PRO A 56 -17.44 -17.19 -12.38
C PRO A 56 -17.73 -16.48 -13.71
N THR A 57 -18.99 -16.14 -13.99
CA THR A 57 -19.40 -15.43 -15.20
C THR A 57 -19.40 -13.91 -15.04
N PHE A 58 -19.07 -13.39 -13.84
CA PHE A 58 -18.99 -11.95 -13.62
C PHE A 58 -17.95 -11.32 -14.55
N THR A 59 -18.46 -10.64 -15.58
CA THR A 59 -17.66 -9.85 -16.50
C THR A 59 -17.76 -8.40 -16.06
N PRO A 60 -16.69 -7.82 -15.49
CA PRO A 60 -16.71 -6.43 -15.06
C PRO A 60 -16.90 -5.49 -16.27
N PRO A 61 -17.52 -4.32 -16.07
CA PRO A 61 -17.54 -3.27 -17.09
C PRO A 61 -16.11 -2.91 -17.45
N GLN A 62 -15.75 -3.05 -18.72
CA GLN A 62 -14.46 -2.62 -19.24
C GLN A 62 -14.57 -1.19 -19.71
N ASN A 63 -13.54 -0.39 -19.43
CA ASN A 63 -13.52 0.95 -19.94
C ASN A 63 -13.13 0.97 -21.43
N THR A 64 -13.90 1.72 -22.22
CA THR A 64 -13.69 1.80 -23.69
C THR A 64 -12.83 2.98 -24.10
N GLY A 65 -12.68 3.98 -23.23
CA GLY A 65 -11.87 5.17 -23.50
C GLY A 65 -11.60 6.06 -22.29
N PRO A 66 -10.82 7.14 -22.48
CA PRO A 66 -10.37 8.03 -21.40
C PRO A 66 -11.47 8.97 -20.86
N TYR A 67 -12.62 9.06 -21.51
CA TYR A 67 -13.74 9.91 -21.07
C TYR A 67 -14.62 9.26 -20.00
N GLU A 68 -14.44 7.96 -19.74
CA GLU A 68 -15.27 7.24 -18.78
C GLU A 68 -14.74 7.43 -17.37
N ASP A 69 -15.61 7.95 -16.49
CA ASP A 69 -15.31 8.09 -15.07
C ASP A 69 -15.72 6.82 -14.31
N PHE A 70 -14.71 6.04 -13.87
CA PHE A 70 -14.90 4.83 -13.08
C PHE A 70 -14.94 5.10 -11.56
N THR A 71 -14.71 6.35 -11.13
CA THR A 71 -14.82 6.76 -9.73
C THR A 71 -16.11 6.27 -9.06
N PRO A 72 -17.32 6.49 -9.63
CA PRO A 72 -18.56 6.03 -9.00
C PRO A 72 -18.65 4.50 -8.88
N VAL A 73 -18.04 3.75 -9.80
CA VAL A 73 -18.03 2.27 -9.75
C VAL A 73 -17.17 1.80 -8.58
N PHE A 74 -15.95 2.32 -8.48
CA PHE A 74 -15.02 1.98 -7.41
C PHE A 74 -15.54 2.40 -6.04
N LEU A 75 -16.06 3.62 -5.91
CA LEU A 75 -16.58 4.13 -4.65
C LEU A 75 -17.82 3.35 -4.17
N LYS A 76 -18.75 2.99 -5.07
CA LYS A 76 -19.91 2.16 -4.69
C LYS A 76 -19.49 0.79 -4.16
N GLN A 77 -18.52 0.14 -4.81
CA GLN A 77 -18.00 -1.14 -4.34
C GLN A 77 -17.28 -0.98 -2.99
N ALA A 78 -16.40 0.01 -2.84
CA ALA A 78 -15.70 0.27 -1.59
C ALA A 78 -16.68 0.62 -0.44
N GLN A 79 -17.70 1.43 -0.71
CA GLN A 79 -18.74 1.75 0.27
C GLN A 79 -19.52 0.50 0.69
N LEU A 80 -19.88 -0.36 -0.26
CA LEU A 80 -20.56 -1.62 0.06
C LEU A 80 -19.68 -2.55 0.90
N TYR A 81 -18.37 -2.59 0.65
CA TYR A 81 -17.42 -3.31 1.50
C TYR A 81 -17.43 -2.76 2.93
N VAL A 82 -17.29 -1.43 3.09
CA VAL A 82 -17.27 -0.79 4.42
C VAL A 82 -18.56 -1.09 5.18
N ILE A 83 -19.71 -0.99 4.51
CA ILE A 83 -21.01 -1.35 5.10
C ILE A 83 -21.01 -2.82 5.52
N ALA A 84 -20.59 -3.74 4.65
CA ALA A 84 -20.54 -5.16 4.95
C ALA A 84 -19.62 -5.46 6.15
N ASP A 85 -18.48 -4.78 6.24
CA ASP A 85 -17.52 -4.93 7.34
C ASP A 85 -18.09 -4.43 8.67
N ILE A 86 -18.74 -3.25 8.67
CA ILE A 86 -19.44 -2.69 9.84
C ILE A 86 -20.50 -3.67 10.39
N TYR A 87 -21.24 -4.33 9.50
CA TYR A 87 -22.25 -5.31 9.88
C TYR A 87 -21.69 -6.74 10.09
N GLY A 88 -20.38 -6.95 9.94
CA GLY A 88 -19.74 -8.26 10.11
C GLY A 88 -20.14 -9.31 9.07
N ILE A 89 -20.58 -8.89 7.88
CA ILE A 89 -21.05 -9.78 6.81
C ILE A 89 -19.87 -10.20 5.93
N GLU A 90 -19.03 -11.10 6.45
CA GLU A 90 -17.77 -11.50 5.82
C GLU A 90 -17.93 -12.00 4.37
N ARG A 91 -18.98 -12.79 4.09
CA ARG A 91 -19.27 -13.30 2.75
C ARG A 91 -19.50 -12.17 1.74
N LEU A 92 -20.16 -11.10 2.18
CA LEU A 92 -20.40 -9.94 1.34
C LEU A 92 -19.10 -9.16 1.12
N CYS A 93 -18.25 -9.00 2.14
CA CYS A 93 -16.92 -8.41 2.00
C CYS A 93 -16.10 -9.16 0.93
N GLN A 94 -16.02 -10.49 1.03
CA GLN A 94 -15.28 -11.32 0.07
C GLN A 94 -15.82 -11.18 -1.36
N ARG A 95 -17.15 -11.17 -1.52
CA ARG A 95 -17.79 -11.01 -2.84
C ARG A 95 -17.52 -9.64 -3.45
N VAL A 96 -17.56 -8.57 -2.65
CA VAL A 96 -17.26 -7.21 -3.08
C VAL A 96 -15.79 -7.08 -3.47
N LEU A 97 -14.88 -7.61 -2.65
CA LEU A 97 -13.44 -7.63 -2.94
C LEU A 97 -13.15 -8.36 -4.26
N PHE A 98 -13.78 -9.51 -4.51
CA PHE A 98 -13.60 -10.24 -5.77
C PHE A 98 -14.08 -9.42 -6.96
N LYS A 99 -15.27 -8.80 -6.89
CA LYS A 99 -15.79 -7.96 -7.99
C LYS A 99 -14.91 -6.74 -8.25
N LEU A 100 -14.42 -6.11 -7.18
CA LEU A 100 -13.51 -4.97 -7.28
C LEU A 100 -12.17 -5.39 -7.85
N TYR A 101 -11.61 -6.51 -7.41
CA TYR A 101 -10.40 -7.11 -7.98
C TYR A 101 -10.54 -7.32 -9.49
N GLN A 102 -11.64 -7.96 -9.94
CA GLN A 102 -11.87 -8.20 -11.36
C GLN A 102 -12.02 -6.89 -12.14
N THR A 103 -12.73 -5.92 -11.58
CA THR A 103 -12.93 -4.60 -12.22
C THR A 103 -11.59 -3.87 -12.38
N LEU A 104 -10.78 -3.80 -11.32
CA LEU A 104 -9.44 -3.21 -11.35
C LEU A 104 -8.50 -3.96 -12.30
N ARG A 105 -8.58 -5.30 -12.35
CA ARG A 105 -7.76 -6.13 -13.24
C ARG A 105 -8.04 -5.86 -14.71
N THR A 106 -9.30 -5.62 -15.08
CA THR A 106 -9.69 -5.33 -16.47
C THR A 106 -9.63 -3.84 -16.82
N PHE A 107 -9.47 -2.97 -15.82
CA PHE A 107 -9.44 -1.53 -16.01
C PHE A 107 -8.15 -1.10 -16.72
N LYS A 108 -8.30 -0.44 -17.86
CA LYS A 108 -7.20 0.20 -18.59
C LYS A 108 -6.95 1.57 -18.00
N LEU A 109 -5.73 1.80 -17.54
CA LEU A 109 -5.38 3.06 -16.91
C LEU A 109 -5.08 4.15 -17.96
N TYR A 110 -5.98 5.10 -18.09
CA TYR A 110 -5.76 6.37 -18.81
C TYR A 110 -5.39 7.48 -17.81
N ASP A 111 -4.81 8.59 -18.30
CA ASP A 111 -4.42 9.73 -17.44
C ASP A 111 -5.61 10.28 -16.62
N THR A 112 -6.79 10.34 -17.22
CA THR A 112 -8.05 10.70 -16.54
C THR A 112 -8.46 9.71 -15.46
N GLY A 113 -8.18 8.42 -15.66
CA GLY A 113 -8.49 7.32 -14.73
C GLY A 113 -7.61 7.32 -13.47
N VAL A 114 -6.48 8.03 -13.47
CA VAL A 114 -5.64 8.20 -12.27
C VAL A 114 -6.45 8.85 -11.13
N ASN A 115 -7.35 9.78 -11.46
CA ASN A 115 -8.25 10.38 -10.47
C ASN A 115 -9.16 9.36 -9.81
N SER A 116 -9.72 8.43 -10.60
CA SER A 116 -10.63 7.41 -10.10
C SER A 116 -9.92 6.51 -9.09
N ILE A 117 -8.66 6.16 -9.34
CA ILE A 117 -7.87 5.33 -8.42
C ILE A 117 -7.46 6.12 -7.17
N ILE A 118 -7.03 7.37 -7.32
CA ILE A 118 -6.70 8.23 -6.17
C ILE A 118 -7.94 8.43 -5.29
N GLY A 119 -9.11 8.67 -5.89
CA GLY A 119 -10.38 8.77 -5.17
C GLY A 119 -10.73 7.49 -4.42
N LEU A 120 -10.53 6.33 -5.04
CA LEU A 120 -10.66 5.03 -4.36
C LEU A 120 -9.71 4.93 -3.16
N LEU A 121 -8.42 5.21 -3.33
CA LEU A 121 -7.44 5.17 -2.23
C LEU A 121 -7.85 6.08 -1.08
N GLN A 122 -8.17 7.34 -1.35
CA GLN A 122 -8.57 8.30 -0.33
C GLN A 122 -9.79 7.81 0.44
N PHE A 123 -10.81 7.30 -0.27
CA PHE A 123 -11.99 6.73 0.36
C PHE A 123 -11.65 5.54 1.25
N VAL A 124 -10.84 4.59 0.75
CA VAL A 124 -10.47 3.38 1.49
C VAL A 124 -9.74 3.76 2.78
N TYR A 125 -8.74 4.63 2.71
CA TYR A 125 -7.96 5.03 3.89
C TYR A 125 -8.75 5.85 4.91
N LEU A 126 -9.79 6.56 4.48
CA LEU A 126 -10.68 7.30 5.36
C LEU A 126 -11.69 6.39 6.09
N ASN A 127 -12.13 5.29 5.46
CA ASN A 127 -13.27 4.50 5.92
C ASN A 127 -12.95 3.08 6.39
N THR A 128 -11.67 2.70 6.44
CA THR A 128 -11.23 1.38 6.94
C THR A 128 -10.27 1.56 8.11
N PRO A 129 -10.17 0.61 9.04
CA PRO A 129 -9.27 0.71 10.18
C PRO A 129 -7.80 0.76 9.74
N PRO A 130 -6.92 1.47 10.48
CA PRO A 130 -5.48 1.44 10.23
C PRO A 130 -4.91 0.04 10.44
N ASN A 131 -3.72 -0.19 9.89
CA ASN A 131 -2.96 -1.41 10.13
C ASN A 131 -2.80 -1.66 11.64
N HIS A 132 -3.23 -2.82 12.11
CA HIS A 132 -3.13 -3.23 13.50
C HIS A 132 -2.38 -4.55 13.61
N ASN A 133 -1.31 -4.58 14.41
CA ASN A 133 -0.45 -5.76 14.61
C ASN A 133 0.10 -6.37 13.30
N GLY A 134 0.41 -5.54 12.31
CA GLY A 134 0.92 -5.98 11.01
C GLY A 134 -0.14 -6.57 10.08
N LYS A 135 -1.43 -6.56 10.48
CA LYS A 135 -2.55 -6.95 9.64
C LYS A 135 -3.19 -5.72 9.02
N LEU A 136 -3.03 -5.60 7.71
CA LEU A 136 -3.70 -4.60 6.89
C LEU A 136 -5.13 -5.06 6.55
N ASP A 137 -6.08 -4.13 6.55
CA ASP A 137 -7.43 -4.39 6.04
C ASP A 137 -7.40 -4.92 4.60
N ALA A 138 -8.32 -5.83 4.25
CA ALA A 138 -8.31 -6.50 2.96
C ALA A 138 -8.58 -5.54 1.79
N LEU A 139 -9.45 -4.53 1.98
CA LEU A 139 -9.70 -3.51 0.97
C LEU A 139 -8.51 -2.56 0.81
N ARG A 140 -7.85 -2.16 1.91
CA ARG A 140 -6.57 -1.43 1.85
C ARG A 140 -5.51 -2.21 1.09
N ASN A 141 -5.34 -3.48 1.43
CA ASN A 141 -4.35 -4.36 0.79
C ASN A 141 -4.60 -4.50 -0.71
N LEU A 142 -5.86 -4.69 -1.12
CA LEU A 142 -6.26 -4.76 -2.53
C LEU A 142 -5.91 -3.47 -3.29
N ALA A 143 -6.29 -2.32 -2.74
CA ALA A 143 -6.10 -1.01 -3.38
C ALA A 143 -4.60 -0.66 -3.53
N ILE A 144 -3.79 -0.91 -2.50
CA ILE A 144 -2.34 -0.64 -2.57
C ILE A 144 -1.65 -1.56 -3.57
N ARG A 145 -1.98 -2.85 -3.58
CA ARG A 145 -1.37 -3.79 -4.53
C ARG A 145 -1.67 -3.44 -5.97
N TYR A 146 -2.87 -2.93 -6.23
CA TYR A 146 -3.20 -2.37 -7.54
C TYR A 146 -2.32 -1.16 -7.89
N ILE A 147 -2.17 -0.22 -6.97
CA ILE A 147 -1.33 0.97 -7.16
C ILE A 147 0.13 0.59 -7.42
N VAL A 148 0.66 -0.35 -6.64
CA VAL A 148 2.00 -0.89 -6.81
C VAL A 148 2.15 -1.54 -8.18
N SER A 149 1.13 -2.25 -8.69
CA SER A 149 1.19 -2.89 -10.00
C SER A 149 1.15 -1.95 -11.20
N VAL A 150 0.53 -0.79 -11.04
CA VAL A 150 0.51 0.26 -12.06
C VAL A 150 1.53 1.37 -11.79
N LEU A 151 2.43 1.21 -10.83
CA LEU A 151 3.39 2.25 -10.42
C LEU A 151 4.26 2.74 -11.59
N GLY A 152 4.63 1.84 -12.51
CA GLY A 152 5.37 2.21 -13.72
C GLY A 152 4.61 3.14 -14.68
N GLN A 153 3.28 3.22 -14.55
CA GLN A 153 2.41 4.11 -15.34
C GLN A 153 2.11 5.42 -14.59
N ILE A 154 1.92 5.37 -13.28
CA ILE A 154 1.47 6.54 -12.48
C ILE A 154 2.58 7.27 -11.72
N GLY A 155 3.79 6.70 -11.61
CA GLY A 155 4.86 7.27 -10.78
C GLY A 155 5.28 8.70 -11.19
N GLY A 156 5.18 9.02 -12.48
CA GLY A 156 5.44 10.36 -13.01
C GLY A 156 4.24 11.31 -12.99
N ASN A 157 3.04 10.86 -12.60
CA ASN A 157 1.84 11.67 -12.61
C ASN A 157 1.81 12.63 -11.40
N GLU A 158 1.62 13.93 -11.67
CA GLU A 158 1.64 14.97 -10.63
C GLU A 158 0.60 14.75 -9.52
N ARG A 159 -0.56 14.18 -9.84
CA ARG A 159 -1.61 13.95 -8.84
C ARG A 159 -1.23 12.82 -7.89
N PHE A 160 -0.56 11.78 -8.41
CA PHE A 160 -0.02 10.73 -7.57
C PHE A 160 1.11 11.26 -6.67
N GLN A 161 1.98 12.13 -7.18
CA GLN A 161 3.02 12.78 -6.36
C GLN A 161 2.42 13.65 -5.25
N LYS A 162 1.40 14.46 -5.56
CA LYS A 162 0.66 15.23 -4.55
C LYS A 162 0.03 14.35 -3.47
N LEU A 163 -0.46 13.16 -3.83
CA LEU A 163 -0.97 12.19 -2.84
C LEU A 163 0.15 11.74 -1.89
N LEU A 164 1.36 11.53 -2.38
CA LEU A 164 2.52 11.18 -1.55
C LEU A 164 2.97 12.33 -0.65
N GLU A 165 2.89 13.58 -1.13
CA GLU A 165 3.22 14.79 -0.35
C GLU A 165 2.28 14.98 0.85
N VAL A 166 0.99 14.65 0.71
CA VAL A 166 0.03 14.67 1.82
C VAL A 166 0.45 13.71 2.94
N GLY A 167 1.07 12.58 2.57
CA GLY A 167 1.57 11.59 3.52
C GLY A 167 0.47 10.71 4.13
N GLY A 168 0.66 10.35 5.40
CA GLY A 168 -0.26 9.51 6.17
C GLY A 168 0.03 8.01 6.11
N PRO A 169 -0.86 7.17 6.70
CA PRO A 169 -0.67 5.72 6.78
C PRO A 169 -0.45 5.06 5.42
N PHE A 170 -1.04 5.64 4.36
CA PHE A 170 -0.89 5.19 2.98
C PHE A 170 0.57 5.05 2.56
N VAL A 171 1.41 6.05 2.83
CA VAL A 171 2.80 6.04 2.37
C VAL A 171 3.58 4.90 3.03
N SER A 172 3.32 4.64 4.32
CA SER A 172 3.96 3.54 5.05
C SER A 172 3.53 2.19 4.49
N ASP A 173 2.23 1.97 4.31
CA ASP A 173 1.71 0.72 3.77
C ASP A 173 2.16 0.51 2.30
N PHE A 174 2.24 1.57 1.50
CA PHE A 174 2.76 1.55 0.13
C PHE A 174 4.20 1.02 0.06
N TRP A 175 5.12 1.61 0.84
CA TRP A 175 6.51 1.16 0.88
C TRP A 175 6.65 -0.25 1.44
N ASN A 176 5.86 -0.62 2.44
CA ASN A 176 5.84 -1.98 2.99
C ASN A 176 5.48 -3.02 1.91
N ILE A 177 4.48 -2.73 1.06
CA ILE A 177 4.12 -3.62 -0.05
C ILE A 177 5.23 -3.68 -1.10
N ILE A 178 5.84 -2.55 -1.48
CA ILE A 178 6.98 -2.54 -2.42
C ILE A 178 8.11 -3.43 -1.92
N TRP A 179 8.52 -3.27 -0.66
CA TRP A 179 9.60 -4.08 -0.07
C TRP A 179 9.22 -5.55 0.15
N SER A 180 7.92 -5.89 0.14
CA SER A 180 7.46 -7.28 0.17
C SER A 180 7.50 -7.97 -1.19
N VAL A 181 7.53 -7.19 -2.27
CA VAL A 181 7.49 -7.66 -3.67
C VAL A 181 8.87 -7.63 -4.33
N ALA A 182 9.75 -6.71 -3.90
CA ALA A 182 11.13 -6.55 -4.35
C ALA A 182 12.07 -7.58 -3.72
#